data_AF-A0A7S0NNY9-F1
#
_entry.id   AF-A0A7S0NNY9-F1
#
_cell.length_a   1.000
_cell.length_b   1.000
_cell.length_c   1.000
_cell.angle_alpha   90.00
_cell.angle_beta   90.00
_cell.angle_gamma   90.00
#
_symmetry.space_group_name_H-M   'P 1'
#
loop_
_entity.id
_entity.type
_entity.pdbx_description
1 polymer ?
#
loop_
_entity_poly.entity_id
_entity_poly.type
_entity_poly.pdbx_seq_one_letter_code
_entity_poly.pdbx_strand_id
1 'polypeptide(L)'
;KESDGPLPDALPDDLVPKSSRWELTTEQKKEHGAVFEKSMGPHAQRMPQELAHRHLSRSSKDNDVVRPILSLVAPSGGALDEVQFVYANVLLDRLNRGGHLPEQMPRRLLELLRGHD
;
A
#
# COMPACT_ATOMS: atom_id res chain seq x y z
N LYS A 1 14.00 16.70 -40.44
CA LYS A 1 12.59 16.41 -40.09
C LYS A 1 12.50 14.92 -39.82
N GLU A 2 13.02 14.44 -38.69
CA GLU A 2 12.31 14.38 -37.38
C GLU A 2 11.10 13.44 -37.52
N SER A 3 11.30 12.14 -37.35
CA SER A 3 11.30 11.36 -36.08
C SER A 3 9.88 11.13 -35.56
N ASP A 4 9.30 9.97 -35.84
CA ASP A 4 8.26 9.35 -35.01
C ASP A 4 8.26 7.83 -35.28
N GLY A 5 9.09 7.11 -34.53
CA GLY A 5 9.08 5.65 -34.50
C GLY A 5 8.17 5.20 -33.36
N PRO A 6 7.37 4.12 -33.54
CA PRO A 6 6.48 3.64 -32.50
C PRO A 6 7.29 3.27 -31.25
N LEU A 7 6.93 3.87 -30.11
CA LEU A 7 7.49 3.55 -28.80
C LEU A 7 7.43 2.03 -28.57
N PRO A 8 8.53 1.36 -28.23
CA PRO A 8 8.48 -0.04 -27.84
C PRO A 8 7.71 -0.16 -26.50
N ASP A 9 6.53 -0.77 -26.56
CA ASP A 9 5.63 -1.10 -25.45
C ASP A 9 6.15 -2.27 -24.57
N ALA A 10 7.47 -2.32 -24.34
CA ALA A 10 8.09 -3.37 -23.54
C ALA A 10 9.40 -2.84 -22.96
N LEU A 11 9.31 -2.24 -21.77
CA LEU A 11 10.49 -2.08 -20.93
C LEU A 11 11.05 -3.48 -20.60
N PRO A 12 12.37 -3.70 -20.71
CA PRO A 12 12.97 -4.99 -20.40
C PRO A 12 12.72 -5.36 -18.92
N ASP A 13 12.20 -6.56 -18.71
CA ASP A 13 11.96 -7.17 -17.38
C ASP A 13 13.24 -7.24 -16.51
N ASP A 14 14.41 -7.06 -17.13
CA ASP A 14 15.73 -7.10 -16.49
C ASP A 14 16.09 -5.82 -15.70
N LEU A 15 15.34 -4.72 -15.91
CA LEU A 15 15.46 -3.50 -15.10
C LEU A 15 14.46 -3.42 -13.97
N VAL A 16 13.66 -4.47 -13.73
CA VAL A 16 12.85 -4.56 -12.53
C VAL A 16 13.85 -4.54 -11.37
N PRO A 17 13.92 -3.45 -10.57
CA PRO A 17 14.73 -3.49 -9.37
C PRO A 17 14.30 -4.75 -8.64
N LYS A 18 15.21 -5.45 -7.95
CA LYS A 18 14.80 -6.41 -6.92
C LYS A 18 13.99 -5.62 -5.89
N SER A 19 12.73 -5.34 -6.22
CA SER A 19 11.78 -4.60 -5.43
C SER A 19 11.82 -5.38 -4.15
N SER A 20 12.30 -4.72 -3.10
CA SER A 20 12.35 -5.29 -1.78
C SER A 20 11.04 -5.99 -1.60
N ARG A 21 11.02 -7.18 -1.00
CA ARG A 21 9.81 -8.00 -0.91
C ARG A 21 8.57 -7.18 -0.54
N TRP A 22 8.73 -6.04 0.12
CA TRP A 22 7.74 -5.11 0.65
C TRP A 22 7.54 -3.80 -0.15
N GLU A 23 8.11 -3.61 -1.33
CA GLU A 23 7.85 -2.43 -2.16
C GLU A 23 6.50 -2.58 -2.90
N LEU A 24 5.74 -1.48 -2.94
CA LEU A 24 4.48 -1.41 -3.67
C LEU A 24 4.75 -1.25 -5.17
N THR A 25 4.15 -2.12 -5.98
CA THR A 25 4.16 -1.94 -7.43
C THR A 25 3.26 -0.77 -7.83
N THR A 26 3.53 -0.18 -9.00
CA THR A 26 2.69 0.90 -9.57
C THR A 26 1.24 0.46 -9.71
N GLU A 27 1.01 -0.80 -10.05
CA GLU A 27 -0.31 -1.42 -10.17
C GLU A 27 -1.03 -1.47 -8.82
N GLN A 28 -0.36 -1.93 -7.75
CA GLN A 28 -0.92 -1.96 -6.40
C GLN A 28 -1.26 -0.56 -5.88
N LYS A 29 -0.39 0.42 -6.13
CA LYS A 29 -0.68 1.82 -5.79
C LYS A 29 -1.93 2.32 -6.49
N LYS A 30 -2.08 2.01 -7.79
CA LYS A 30 -3.22 2.46 -8.59
C LYS A 30 -4.53 1.77 -8.17
N GLU A 31 -4.53 0.45 -8.00
CA GLU A 31 -5.72 -0.29 -7.56
C GLU A 31 -6.18 0.15 -6.17
N HIS A 32 -5.28 0.11 -5.18
CA HIS A 32 -5.65 0.43 -3.81
C HIS A 32 -5.82 1.94 -3.59
N GLY A 33 -5.14 2.80 -4.35
CA GLY A 33 -5.36 4.24 -4.37
C GLY A 33 -6.75 4.61 -4.87
N ALA A 34 -7.24 3.95 -5.93
CA ALA A 34 -8.63 4.11 -6.37
C ALA A 34 -9.64 3.68 -5.30
N VAL A 35 -9.33 2.65 -4.49
CA VAL A 35 -10.16 2.24 -3.35
C VAL A 35 -10.14 3.29 -2.23
N PHE A 36 -8.99 3.89 -1.97
CA PHE A 36 -8.84 4.99 -1.02
C PHE A 36 -9.70 6.19 -1.43
N GLU A 37 -9.54 6.67 -2.67
CA GLU A 37 -10.30 7.79 -3.22
C GLU A 37 -11.82 7.49 -3.21
N LYS A 38 -12.23 6.27 -3.57
CA LYS A 38 -13.64 5.87 -3.51
C LYS A 38 -14.19 5.83 -2.08
N SER A 39 -13.36 5.50 -1.10
CA SER A 39 -13.77 5.39 0.30
C SER A 39 -13.82 6.74 1.02
N MET A 40 -12.96 7.68 0.61
CA MET A 40 -12.76 8.97 1.27
C MET A 40 -13.30 10.17 0.48
N GLY A 41 -13.44 10.03 -0.84
CA GLY A 41 -13.76 11.10 -1.78
C GLY A 41 -12.51 11.77 -2.39
N PRO A 42 -12.68 12.52 -3.49
CA PRO A 42 -11.59 13.07 -4.31
C PRO A 42 -10.74 14.18 -3.63
N HIS A 43 -11.12 14.63 -2.43
CA HIS A 43 -10.44 15.72 -1.72
C HIS A 43 -9.85 15.31 -0.37
N ALA A 44 -10.05 14.05 0.02
CA ALA A 44 -9.65 13.59 1.31
C ALA A 44 -8.21 13.07 1.26
N GLN A 45 -7.34 13.66 2.08
CA GLN A 45 -5.92 13.34 2.11
C GLN A 45 -5.60 12.20 3.08
N ARG A 46 -6.37 12.08 4.17
CA ARG A 46 -6.15 11.09 5.22
C ARG A 46 -7.42 10.37 5.62
N MET A 47 -7.36 9.04 5.62
CA MET A 47 -8.41 8.14 6.06
C MET A 47 -8.32 7.88 7.56
N PRO A 48 -9.36 8.17 8.37
CA PRO A 48 -9.31 7.88 9.80
C PRO A 48 -9.08 6.38 10.04
N GLN A 49 -8.30 6.05 11.07
CA GLN A 49 -7.94 4.66 11.41
C GLN A 49 -9.16 3.75 11.52
N GLU A 50 -10.26 4.25 12.08
CA GLU A 50 -11.49 3.48 12.25
C GLU A 50 -12.10 3.06 10.91
N LEU A 51 -12.01 3.92 9.89
CA LEU A 51 -12.50 3.62 8.55
C LEU A 51 -11.56 2.65 7.83
N ALA A 52 -10.24 2.85 7.95
CA ALA A 52 -9.25 1.90 7.45
C ALA A 52 -9.40 0.53 8.11
N HIS A 53 -9.59 0.49 9.43
CA HIS A 53 -9.84 -0.73 10.20
C HIS A 53 -11.11 -1.42 9.73
N ARG A 54 -12.22 -0.69 9.58
CA ARG A 54 -13.47 -1.24 9.05
C ARG A 54 -13.30 -1.78 7.63
N HIS A 55 -12.53 -1.11 6.78
CA HIS A 55 -12.25 -1.54 5.42
C HIS A 55 -11.44 -2.85 5.40
N LEU A 56 -10.31 -2.88 6.12
CA LEU A 56 -9.43 -4.03 6.23
C LEU A 56 -10.13 -5.21 6.92
N SER A 57 -10.90 -4.95 7.97
CA SER A 57 -11.75 -5.92 8.68
C SER A 57 -12.73 -6.63 7.75
N ARG A 58 -13.29 -5.90 6.79
CA ARG A 58 -14.22 -6.45 5.79
C ARG A 58 -13.51 -7.31 4.75
N SER A 59 -12.26 -6.97 4.42
CA SER A 59 -11.43 -7.67 3.44
C SER A 59 -10.57 -8.79 4.04
N SER A 60 -10.44 -8.82 5.38
CA SER A 60 -9.65 -9.81 6.09
C SER A 60 -10.49 -11.02 6.48
N LYS A 61 -9.92 -12.21 6.35
CA LYS A 61 -10.49 -13.42 6.97
C LYS A 61 -10.33 -13.41 8.49
N ASP A 62 -9.26 -12.78 8.96
CA ASP A 62 -8.90 -12.73 10.38
C ASP A 62 -8.89 -11.28 10.85
N ASN A 63 -9.74 -10.93 11.79
CA ASN A 63 -9.82 -9.55 12.26
C ASN A 63 -8.72 -9.19 13.27
N ASP A 64 -8.10 -10.20 13.88
CA ASP A 64 -7.06 -10.03 14.88
C ASP A 64 -5.79 -9.44 14.24
N VAL A 65 -5.54 -9.77 12.98
CA VAL A 65 -4.39 -9.27 12.21
C VAL A 65 -4.53 -7.85 11.66
N VAL A 66 -5.75 -7.28 11.67
CA VAL A 66 -5.99 -5.93 11.12
C VAL A 66 -5.33 -4.86 11.99
N ARG A 67 -5.42 -5.00 13.31
CA ARG A 67 -4.76 -4.11 14.27
C ARG A 67 -3.24 -4.07 14.11
N PRO A 68 -2.51 -5.21 14.09
CA PRO A 68 -1.07 -5.17 13.89
C PRO A 68 -0.68 -4.64 12.51
N ILE A 69 -1.44 -4.92 11.44
CA ILE A 69 -1.20 -4.30 10.12
C ILE A 69 -1.25 -2.77 10.23
N LEU A 70 -2.31 -2.23 10.85
CA LEU A 70 -2.46 -0.79 11.03
C LEU A 70 -1.34 -0.20 11.90
N SER A 71 -0.95 -0.90 12.97
CA SER A 71 0.15 -0.48 13.84
C SER A 71 1.51 -0.49 13.13
N LEU A 72 1.69 -1.34 12.11
CA LEU A 72 2.90 -1.38 11.31
C LEU A 72 2.99 -0.24 10.30
N VAL A 73 1.86 0.15 9.69
CA VAL A 73 1.84 1.20 8.66
C VAL A 73 1.64 2.60 9.23
N ALA A 74 0.97 2.73 10.37
CA ALA A 74 0.67 3.96 11.08
C ALA A 74 1.04 3.82 12.56
N PRO A 75 2.35 3.74 12.89
CA PRO A 75 2.82 3.52 14.25
C PRO A 75 2.49 4.68 15.21
N SER A 76 2.35 5.90 14.69
CA SER A 76 1.88 7.06 15.46
C SER A 76 0.39 6.98 15.81
N GLY A 77 -0.34 6.04 15.20
CA GLY A 77 -1.81 5.98 15.26
C GLY A 77 -2.47 7.13 14.51
N GLY A 78 -3.79 7.07 14.37
CA GLY A 78 -4.58 8.15 13.76
C GLY A 78 -4.90 7.91 12.29
N ALA A 79 -4.94 8.99 11.49
CA ALA A 79 -5.39 8.89 10.11
C ALA A 79 -4.27 8.38 9.19
N LEU A 80 -4.64 7.55 8.21
CA LEU A 80 -3.76 6.95 7.22
C LEU A 80 -3.82 7.74 5.92
N ASP A 81 -2.66 8.14 5.40
CA ASP A 81 -2.55 8.66 4.03
C ASP A 81 -2.73 7.53 3.00
N GLU A 82 -2.93 7.89 1.74
CA GLU A 82 -3.13 6.93 0.63
C GLU A 82 -2.05 5.83 0.64
N VAL A 83 -0.78 6.22 0.77
CA VAL A 83 0.35 5.28 0.77
C VAL A 83 0.24 4.28 1.92
N GLN A 84 -0.07 4.75 3.13
CA GLN A 84 -0.23 3.90 4.32
C GLN A 84 -1.41 2.94 4.16
N PHE A 85 -2.52 3.40 3.57
CA PHE A 85 -3.68 2.55 3.28
C PHE A 85 -3.39 1.48 2.22
N VAL A 86 -2.68 1.84 1.14
CA VAL A 86 -2.23 0.90 0.11
C VAL A 86 -1.33 -0.16 0.75
N TYR A 87 -0.39 0.25 1.59
CA TYR A 87 0.48 -0.67 2.33
C TYR A 87 -0.32 -1.63 3.22
N ALA A 88 -1.31 -1.14 3.94
CA ALA A 88 -2.16 -1.98 4.78
C ALA A 88 -2.89 -3.05 3.97
N ASN A 89 -3.41 -2.68 2.78
CA ASN A 89 -4.11 -3.62 1.91
C ASN A 89 -3.16 -4.67 1.33
N VAL A 90 -1.95 -4.29 0.90
CA VAL A 90 -0.97 -5.25 0.37
C VAL A 90 -0.47 -6.20 1.45
N LEU A 91 -0.25 -5.71 2.68
CA LEU A 91 0.08 -6.56 3.82
C LEU A 91 -1.05 -7.54 4.13
N LEU A 92 -2.30 -7.08 4.06
CA LEU A 92 -3.48 -7.90 4.27
C LEU A 92 -3.65 -8.97 3.18
N ASP A 93 -3.52 -8.60 1.90
CA ASP A 93 -3.60 -9.53 0.78
C ASP A 93 -2.55 -10.64 0.88
N ARG A 94 -1.31 -10.28 1.27
CA ARG A 94 -0.27 -11.28 1.53
C ARG A 94 -0.60 -12.23 2.63
N LEU A 95 -1.11 -11.71 3.74
CA LEU A 95 -1.53 -12.54 4.86
C LEU A 95 -2.68 -13.48 4.46
N ASN A 96 -3.68 -12.96 3.74
CA ASN A 96 -4.80 -13.73 3.20
C ASN A 96 -4.34 -14.85 2.25
N ARG A 97 -3.19 -14.69 1.56
CA ARG A 97 -2.54 -15.71 0.72
C ARG A 97 -1.68 -16.71 1.49
N GLY A 98 -1.67 -16.65 2.83
CA GLY A 98 -0.82 -17.49 3.69
C GLY A 98 0.61 -16.97 3.86
N GLY A 99 0.87 -15.73 3.45
CA GLY A 99 2.12 -15.04 3.77
C GLY A 99 2.20 -14.64 5.24
N HIS A 100 3.40 -14.33 5.71
CA HIS A 100 3.62 -13.89 7.08
C HIS A 100 3.74 -12.37 7.13
N LEU A 101 3.09 -11.76 8.13
CA LEU A 101 3.34 -10.37 8.48
C LEU A 101 4.74 -10.25 9.10
N PRO A 102 5.52 -9.23 8.72
CA PRO A 102 6.78 -8.98 9.40
C PRO A 102 6.47 -8.47 10.81
N GLU A 103 7.22 -8.93 11.81
CA GLU A 103 7.08 -8.42 13.19
C GLU A 103 7.34 -6.91 13.26
N GLN A 104 8.19 -6.40 12.36
CA GLN A 104 8.52 -5.00 12.22
C GLN A 104 8.65 -4.63 10.75
N MET A 105 8.11 -3.47 10.36
CA MET A 105 8.31 -2.93 9.02
C MET A 105 9.80 -2.62 8.80
N PRO A 106 10.37 -2.95 7.62
CA PRO A 106 11.75 -2.61 7.30
C PRO A 106 12.00 -1.11 7.48
N ARG A 107 13.16 -0.71 8.01
CA ARG A 107 13.49 0.72 8.27
C ARG A 107 13.24 1.61 7.06
N ARG A 108 13.68 1.19 5.86
CA ARG A 108 13.44 1.86 4.58
C ARG A 108 11.96 2.20 4.36
N LEU A 109 11.06 1.29 4.73
CA LEU A 109 9.63 1.47 4.59
C LEU A 109 9.04 2.35 5.67
N LEU A 110 9.49 2.18 6.91
CA LEU A 110 9.12 3.10 7.98
C LEU A 110 9.52 4.53 7.65
N GLU A 111 10.69 4.76 7.03
CA GLU A 111 11.12 6.07 6.57
C GLU A 111 10.19 6.63 5.47
N LEU A 112 9.77 5.80 4.51
CA LEU A 112 8.80 6.19 3.50
C LEU A 112 7.42 6.54 4.10
N LEU A 113 6.97 5.77 5.09
CA LEU A 113 5.67 5.97 5.74
C LEU A 113 5.69 7.14 6.72
N ARG A 114 6.84 7.43 7.35
CA ARG A 114 7.03 8.56 8.26
C ARG A 114 7.28 9.87 7.51
N GLY A 115 7.84 9.82 6.31
CA GLY A 115 8.03 11.00 5.46
C GLY A 115 6.74 11.61 4.90
N HIS A 116 5.59 10.98 5.17
CA HIS A 116 4.24 11.43 4.77
C HIS A 116 3.40 12.02 5.92
N ASP A 117 4.01 12.21 7.11
CA ASP A 117 3.36 12.83 8.29
C ASP A 117 3.16 14.34 8.17
#